data_AF-A0A9N9DUT0-F1
#
_entry.id   AF-A0A9N9DUT0-F1
#
_cell.length_a   1.000
_cell.length_b   1.000
_cell.length_c   1.000
_cell.angle_alpha   90.00
_cell.angle_beta   90.00
_cell.angle_gamma   90.00
#
_symmetry.space_group_name_H-M   'P 1'
#
loop_
_entity.id
_entity.type
_entity.pdbx_description
1 polymer ?
#
loop_
_entity_poly.entity_id
_entity_poly.type
_entity_poly.pdbx_seq_one_letter_code
_entity_poly.pdbx_strand_id
1 'polypeptide(L)'
;MCVAFEHVHNIAEIHENLANTDLLQTNCRTHPRDEDDDGPRFRFIDGRRYHNITNSEYPGANDDQEAVRLIRYHEAMKDIWEGLFHSPVEEKLKQGARVIDVG
;
A
#
# COMPACT_ATOMS: atom_id res chain seq x y z
N MET A 1 5.21 -27.24 23.47
CA MET A 1 6.26 -26.33 23.98
C MET A 1 5.88 -24.95 23.48
N CYS A 2 5.32 -24.10 24.36
CA CYS A 2 4.92 -22.74 24.00
C CYS A 2 6.16 -21.88 23.79
N VAL A 3 6.25 -21.18 22.66
CA VAL A 3 7.22 -20.09 22.47
C VAL A 3 6.41 -18.82 22.31
N ALA A 4 6.61 -17.89 23.24
CA ALA A 4 5.96 -16.60 23.31
C ALA A 4 6.29 -15.78 22.06
N PHE A 5 5.26 -15.32 21.36
CA PHE A 5 5.37 -14.29 20.34
C PHE A 5 5.41 -12.93 21.06
N GLU A 6 6.58 -12.60 21.61
CA GLU A 6 6.87 -11.23 22.05
C GLU A 6 7.44 -10.47 20.85
N HIS A 7 6.54 -9.88 20.04
CA HIS A 7 6.87 -8.74 19.18
C HIS A 7 5.85 -7.65 19.47
N VAL A 8 6.06 -6.97 20.60
CA VAL A 8 5.39 -5.69 20.87
C VAL A 8 6.09 -4.66 19.99
N HIS A 9 5.59 -4.45 18.78
CA HIS A 9 6.01 -3.34 17.95
C HIS A 9 5.66 -2.04 18.67
N ASN A 10 6.68 -1.23 18.96
CA ASN A 10 6.57 0.02 19.67
C ASN A 10 5.86 1.04 18.76
N ILE A 11 4.65 1.44 19.13
CA ILE A 11 3.79 2.36 18.35
C ILE A 11 4.54 3.68 18.02
N ALA A 12 5.49 4.09 18.87
CA ALA A 12 6.30 5.28 18.65
C ALA A 12 7.19 5.22 17.38
N GLU A 13 7.66 4.04 17.00
CA GLU A 13 8.57 3.84 15.86
C GLU A 13 7.81 3.92 14.52
N ILE A 14 6.50 3.70 14.53
CA ILE A 14 5.63 3.85 13.36
C ILE A 14 5.45 5.33 13.00
N HIS A 15 5.38 6.22 13.99
CA HIS A 15 5.18 7.66 13.75
C HIS A 15 6.38 8.34 13.08
N GLU A 16 7.61 7.89 13.37
CA GLU A 16 8.83 8.46 12.77
C GLU A 16 9.03 7.98 11.31
N ASN A 17 8.58 6.77 10.99
CA ASN A 17 8.60 6.23 9.63
C ASN A 17 7.53 6.84 8.70
N LEU A 18 6.50 7.48 9.26
CA LEU A 18 5.55 8.30 8.49
C LEU A 18 6.18 9.62 7.98
N ALA A 19 7.23 10.14 8.63
CA ALA A 19 7.90 11.36 8.16
C ALA A 19 8.87 11.10 6.99
N ASN A 20 9.36 9.86 6.84
CA ASN A 20 10.30 9.48 5.77
C ASN A 20 9.60 8.92 4.51
N THR A 21 8.26 8.80 4.52
CA THR A 21 7.47 8.34 3.37
C THR A 21 7.05 9.45 2.41
N ASP A 22 7.53 10.69 2.63
CA ASP A 22 7.42 11.84 1.72
C ASP A 22 8.03 11.61 0.31
N LEU A 23 8.64 10.44 0.06
CA LEU A 23 9.15 10.01 -1.25
C LEU A 23 8.30 8.97 -1.97
N LEU A 24 7.11 8.61 -1.47
CA LEU A 24 6.08 8.01 -2.33
C LEU A 24 5.35 9.13 -3.10
N GLN A 25 6.11 9.89 -3.89
CA GLN A 25 5.56 10.41 -5.14
C GLN A 25 5.20 9.19 -5.97
N THR A 26 3.97 8.74 -5.78
CA THR A 26 3.29 7.80 -6.66
C THR A 26 3.60 8.24 -8.07
N ASN A 27 4.19 7.34 -8.84
CA ASN A 27 4.19 7.40 -10.29
C ASN A 27 2.73 7.31 -10.71
N CYS A 28 2.00 8.41 -10.56
CA CYS A 28 0.68 8.60 -11.11
C CYS A 28 0.90 8.52 -12.61
N ARG A 29 0.65 7.34 -13.19
CA ARG A 29 0.36 7.25 -14.61
C ARG A 29 -0.76 8.26 -14.83
N THR A 30 -0.40 9.44 -15.31
CA THR A 30 -1.40 10.40 -15.75
C THR A 30 -1.98 9.75 -16.98
N HIS A 31 -3.11 9.07 -16.81
CA HIS A 31 -3.99 8.82 -17.94
C HIS A 31 -4.10 10.18 -18.64
N PRO A 32 -3.81 10.27 -19.95
CA PRO A 32 -3.98 11.52 -20.66
C PRO A 32 -5.37 11.99 -20.31
N ARG A 33 -5.43 13.19 -19.70
CA ARG A 33 -6.68 13.86 -19.43
C ARG A 33 -7.40 13.82 -20.77
N ASP A 34 -8.60 13.27 -20.83
CA ASP A 34 -9.45 13.59 -21.98
C ASP A 34 -9.46 15.13 -22.02
N GLU A 35 -8.83 15.72 -23.04
CA GLU A 35 -8.43 17.13 -23.06
C GLU A 35 -9.64 18.09 -23.11
N ASP A 36 -10.85 17.53 -22.95
CA ASP A 36 -12.15 18.18 -23.16
C ASP A 36 -12.99 18.36 -21.88
N ASP A 37 -12.52 17.95 -20.69
CA ASP A 37 -13.22 18.26 -19.42
C ASP A 37 -12.67 19.53 -18.78
N ASP A 38 -13.28 20.68 -19.08
CA ASP A 38 -13.03 22.00 -18.48
C ASP A 38 -13.31 22.06 -16.96
N GLY A 39 -13.68 20.93 -16.35
CA GLY A 39 -14.00 20.80 -14.93
C GLY A 39 -12.81 20.85 -13.96
N PRO A 40 -13.09 21.07 -12.66
CA PRO A 40 -12.05 21.05 -11.63
C PRO A 40 -11.47 19.63 -11.49
N ARG A 41 -10.14 19.52 -11.34
CA ARG A 41 -9.44 18.22 -11.17
C ARG A 41 -9.84 17.43 -9.91
N PHE A 42 -10.34 18.13 -8.90
CA PHE A 42 -10.70 17.55 -7.61
C PHE A 42 -12.08 18.03 -7.19
N ARG A 43 -12.79 17.17 -6.45
CA ARG A 43 -14.07 17.49 -5.83
C ARG A 43 -13.98 17.30 -4.33
N PHE A 44 -14.76 18.07 -3.58
CA PHE A 44 -14.84 17.95 -2.12
C PHE A 44 -16.20 17.40 -1.74
N ILE A 45 -16.20 16.33 -0.94
CA ILE A 45 -17.40 15.70 -0.41
C ILE A 45 -17.19 15.61 1.10
N ASP A 46 -18.10 16.18 1.88
CA ASP A 46 -18.04 16.20 3.35
C ASP A 46 -16.69 16.70 3.92
N GLY A 47 -16.09 17.70 3.26
CA GLY A 47 -14.80 18.27 3.65
C GLY A 47 -13.57 17.45 3.24
N ARG A 48 -13.75 16.27 2.63
CA ARG A 48 -12.68 15.41 2.13
C ARG A 48 -12.47 15.60 0.64
N ARG A 49 -11.21 15.50 0.18
CA ARG A 49 -10.82 15.71 -1.22
C ARG A 49 -10.86 14.40 -2.01
N TYR A 50 -11.45 14.39 -3.19
CA TYR A 50 -11.54 13.24 -4.09
C TYR A 50 -11.09 13.60 -5.51
N HIS A 51 -10.65 12.60 -6.26
CA HIS A 51 -10.43 12.76 -7.70
C HIS A 51 -11.76 13.00 -8.43
N ASN A 52 -11.77 13.99 -9.32
CA ASN A 52 -12.92 14.32 -10.15
C ASN A 52 -12.68 13.87 -11.60
N ILE A 53 -12.36 12.59 -11.78
CA ILE A 53 -12.12 11.98 -13.08
C ILE A 53 -13.07 10.80 -13.19
N THR A 54 -13.85 10.73 -14.28
CA THR A 54 -14.94 9.77 -14.48
C THR A 54 -14.46 8.30 -14.45
N ASN A 55 -13.17 8.05 -14.62
CA ASN A 55 -12.54 6.73 -14.58
C ASN A 55 -11.30 6.69 -13.65
N SER A 56 -11.34 7.36 -12.50
CA SER A 56 -10.25 7.26 -11.53
C SER A 56 -10.05 5.81 -11.09
N GLU A 57 -8.82 5.29 -11.22
CA GLU A 57 -8.45 3.95 -10.72
C GLU A 57 -8.69 3.82 -9.21
N TYR A 58 -8.58 4.94 -8.49
CA TYR A 58 -8.79 5.00 -7.06
C TYR A 58 -10.04 5.84 -6.72
N PRO A 59 -11.10 5.23 -6.14
CA PRO A 59 -12.34 5.93 -5.79
C PRO A 59 -12.29 6.60 -4.41
N GLY A 60 -11.26 6.35 -3.61
CA GLY A 60 -11.13 6.86 -2.25
C GLY A 60 -10.76 8.35 -2.18
N ALA A 61 -10.78 8.89 -0.97
CA ALA A 61 -10.32 10.24 -0.71
C ALA A 61 -8.78 10.35 -0.90
N ASN A 62 -8.32 11.54 -1.22
CA ASN A 62 -6.90 11.87 -1.36
C ASN A 62 -6.48 12.75 -0.15
N ASP A 63 -6.50 12.14 1.03
CA ASP A 63 -6.13 12.72 2.33
C ASP A 63 -5.33 11.73 3.20
N ASP A 64 -4.72 12.25 4.27
CA ASP A 64 -3.83 11.47 5.16
C ASP A 64 -4.58 10.35 5.89
N GLN A 65 -5.86 10.56 6.19
CA GLN A 65 -6.70 9.55 6.82
C GLN A 65 -6.86 8.32 5.92
N GLU A 66 -7.04 8.53 4.62
CA GLU A 66 -7.11 7.45 3.65
C GLU A 66 -5.76 6.74 3.48
N ALA A 67 -4.65 7.50 3.47
CA ALA A 67 -3.31 6.93 3.44
C ALA A 67 -3.06 5.97 4.63
N VAL A 68 -3.44 6.38 5.84
CA VAL A 68 -3.34 5.54 7.03
C VAL A 68 -4.20 4.28 6.91
N ARG A 69 -5.41 4.38 6.35
CA ARG A 69 -6.28 3.21 6.10
C ARG A 69 -5.60 2.21 5.16
N LEU A 70 -5.00 2.69 4.08
CA LEU A 70 -4.31 1.86 3.09
C LEU A 70 -3.08 1.14 3.69
N ILE A 71 -2.27 1.86 4.47
CA ILE A 71 -1.10 1.29 5.15
C ILE A 71 -1.52 0.16 6.08
N ARG A 72 -2.53 0.39 6.93
CA ARG A 72 -3.03 -0.65 7.86
C ARG A 72 -3.56 -1.87 7.14
N TYR A 73 -4.25 -1.68 6.01
CA TYR A 73 -4.74 -2.79 5.20
C TYR A 73 -3.59 -3.58 4.59
N HIS A 74 -2.56 -2.90 4.09
CA HIS A 74 -1.36 -3.53 3.56
C HIS A 74 -0.64 -4.37 4.64
N GLU A 75 -0.42 -3.79 5.82
CA GLU A 75 0.22 -4.48 6.95
C GLU A 75 -0.57 -5.72 7.37
N ALA A 76 -1.90 -5.59 7.55
CA ALA A 76 -2.74 -6.71 7.92
C ALA A 76 -2.73 -7.83 6.87
N MET A 77 -2.75 -7.47 5.58
CA MET A 77 -2.62 -8.46 4.52
C MET A 77 -1.25 -9.14 4.57
N LYS A 78 -0.17 -8.38 4.67
CA LYS A 78 1.19 -8.92 4.79
C LYS A 78 1.27 -9.95 5.92
N ASP A 79 0.78 -9.61 7.11
CA ASP A 79 0.79 -10.51 8.27
C ASP A 79 0.00 -11.81 8.02
N ILE A 80 -1.17 -11.70 7.38
CA ILE A 80 -1.99 -12.87 7.01
C ILE A 80 -1.27 -13.75 5.98
N TRP A 81 -0.68 -13.15 4.95
CA TRP A 81 -0.07 -13.88 3.84
C TRP A 81 1.31 -14.46 4.19
N GLU A 82 2.12 -13.79 5.01
CA GLU A 82 3.41 -14.32 5.48
C GLU A 82 3.25 -15.62 6.26
N GLY A 83 2.17 -15.77 7.04
CA GLY A 83 1.86 -17.01 7.75
C GLY A 83 1.26 -18.12 6.88
N LEU A 84 0.70 -17.78 5.71
CA LEU A 84 0.03 -18.71 4.81
C LEU A 84 0.89 -19.14 3.61
N PHE A 85 2.03 -18.48 3.39
CA PHE A 85 2.94 -18.81 2.31
C PHE A 85 3.83 -20.01 2.66
N HIS A 86 3.28 -21.22 2.55
CA HIS A 86 4.08 -22.43 2.38
C HIS A 86 4.45 -22.55 0.91
N SER A 87 5.62 -22.03 0.54
CA SER A 87 6.07 -22.08 -0.84
C SER A 87 6.31 -23.54 -1.25
N PRO A 88 5.63 -24.10 -2.27
CA PRO A 88 5.90 -25.46 -2.76
C PRO A 88 7.29 -25.63 -3.38
N VAL A 89 8.10 -24.56 -3.37
CA VAL A 89 9.50 -24.56 -3.79
C VAL A 89 10.47 -24.57 -2.61
N GLU A 90 10.02 -24.59 -1.35
CA GLU A 90 10.92 -24.57 -0.18
C GLU A 90 11.96 -25.71 -0.24
N GLU A 91 11.53 -26.92 -0.64
CA GLU A 91 12.44 -28.06 -0.81
C GLU A 91 13.42 -27.84 -1.97
N LYS A 92 12.95 -27.27 -3.09
CA LYS A 92 13.80 -26.95 -4.25
C LYS A 92 14.82 -25.85 -3.94
N LEU A 93 14.44 -24.88 -3.11
CA LEU A 93 15.35 -23.84 -2.61
C LEU A 93 16.42 -24.45 -1.70
N LYS A 94 16.05 -25.37 -0.80
CA LYS A 94 17.00 -26.14 0.02
C LYS A 94 17.95 -27.00 -0.82
N GLN A 95 17.49 -27.48 -1.98
CA GLN A 95 18.30 -28.22 -2.95
C GLN A 95 19.18 -27.33 -3.85
N GLY A 96 19.15 -26.00 -3.65
CA GLY A 96 20.01 -25.05 -4.38
C GLY A 96 19.44 -24.55 -5.71
N ALA A 97 18.12 -24.51 -5.87
CA ALA A 97 17.50 -23.90 -7.04
C ALA A 97 17.91 -22.42 -7.22
N ARG A 98 18.13 -22.00 -8.47
CA ARG A 98 18.42 -20.60 -8.82
C ARG A 98 17.13 -19.81 -8.88
N VAL A 99 17.07 -18.71 -8.13
CA VAL A 99 15.95 -17.76 -8.10
C VAL A 99 16.22 -16.66 -9.11
N ILE A 100 15.20 -16.30 -9.89
CA ILE A 100 15.21 -15.10 -10.74
C ILE A 100 14.18 -14.16 -10.12
N ASP A 101 14.65 -12.98 -9.72
CA ASP A 101 13.79 -11.90 -9.25
C ASP A 101 13.27 -11.12 -10.47
N VAL A 102 11.95 -11.06 -10.64
CA VAL A 102 11.30 -10.31 -11.72
C VAL A 102 10.40 -9.29 -11.04
N GLY A 103 10.92 -8.07 -10.92
CA GLY A 103 10.24 -6.91 -10.32
C GLY A 103 9.19 -6.28 -11.23
#